data_AF-A0A1I7YB47-F1
#
_entry.id   AF-A0A1I7YB47-F1
#
_cell.length_a   1.000
_cell.length_b   1.000
_cell.length_c   1.000
_cell.angle_alpha   90.00
_cell.angle_beta   90.00
_cell.angle_gamma   90.00
#
_symmetry.space_group_name_H-M   'P 1'
#
loop_
_entity.id
_entity.type
_entity.pdbx_description
1 polymer ?
#
loop_
_entity_poly.entity_id
_entity_poly.type
_entity_poly.pdbx_seq_one_letter_code
_entity_poly.pdbx_strand_id
1 'polypeptide(L)'
;MVHENEFWRENYDAMQGLQVLHWNSDDICQLLVQIGLDKYIHEFSVNNVTGPKFLELDNTKLKNMGIQNHSDRSIIKKKIKTIKSRIERERKILEKESRARTMNMIS
;
A
#
# COMPACT_ATOMS: atom_id res chain seq x y z
N MET A 1 -7.21 6.77 27.35
CA MET A 1 -7.03 7.48 26.07
C MET A 1 -6.65 6.44 25.03
N VAL A 2 -7.62 5.81 24.37
CA VAL A 2 -7.35 4.70 23.41
C VAL A 2 -8.12 4.80 22.08
N HIS A 3 -8.90 5.86 21.86
CA HIS A 3 -9.85 5.92 20.74
C HIS A 3 -9.42 6.74 19.51
N GLU A 4 -8.16 7.17 19.41
CA GLU A 4 -7.67 7.87 18.21
C GLU A 4 -6.99 6.94 17.20
N ASN A 5 -6.73 5.68 17.58
CA ASN A 5 -5.93 4.73 16.79
C ASN A 5 -6.77 3.80 15.88
N GLU A 6 -8.09 3.98 15.88
CA GLU A 6 -9.08 3.18 15.14
C GLU A 6 -9.63 3.95 13.93
N PHE A 7 -9.94 5.24 14.11
CA PHE A 7 -10.58 6.08 13.09
C PHE A 7 -9.74 6.26 11.83
N TRP A 8 -8.44 6.51 11.99
CA TRP A 8 -7.51 6.59 10.85
C TRP A 8 -7.22 5.22 10.22
N ARG A 9 -7.35 4.14 10.99
CA ARG A 9 -7.02 2.78 10.55
C ARG A 9 -8.06 2.22 9.58
N GLU A 10 -9.33 2.46 9.85
CA GLU A 10 -10.43 2.05 8.96
C GLU A 10 -10.43 2.83 7.64
N ASN A 11 -10.13 4.12 7.67
CA ASN A 11 -10.11 4.96 6.48
C ASN A 11 -8.93 4.61 5.54
N TYR A 12 -7.73 4.37 6.09
CA TYR A 12 -6.56 3.98 5.28
C TYR A 12 -6.60 2.53 4.79
N ASP A 13 -7.19 1.61 5.55
CA ASP A 13 -7.38 0.24 5.07
C ASP A 13 -8.32 0.24 3.85
N ALA A 14 -9.32 1.14 3.82
CA ALA A 14 -10.17 1.35 2.65
C ALA A 14 -9.39 1.85 1.43
N MET A 15 -8.36 2.69 1.60
CA MET A 15 -7.55 3.27 0.51
C MET A 15 -6.41 2.37 -0.01
N GLN A 16 -6.18 1.19 0.60
CA GLN A 16 -5.11 0.25 0.23
C GLN A 16 -5.46 -0.68 -0.95
N GLY A 17 -5.86 -0.12 -2.09
CA GLY A 17 -6.28 -0.84 -3.32
C GLY A 17 -5.57 -0.33 -4.56
N LEU A 18 -6.30 -0.16 -5.68
CA LEU A 18 -5.75 0.44 -6.91
C LEU A 18 -5.15 1.83 -6.70
N GLN A 19 -5.63 2.55 -5.69
CA GLN A 19 -5.11 3.85 -5.26
C GLN A 19 -3.61 3.81 -4.91
N VAL A 20 -3.09 2.66 -4.46
CA VAL A 20 -1.66 2.52 -4.14
C VAL A 20 -0.78 2.70 -5.38
N LEU A 21 -1.29 2.48 -6.59
CA LEU A 21 -0.53 2.78 -7.81
C LEU A 21 -0.28 4.28 -8.01
N HIS A 22 -1.08 5.13 -7.37
CA HIS A 22 -1.00 6.59 -7.44
C HIS A 22 -0.40 7.22 -6.16
N TRP A 23 -0.02 6.39 -5.18
CA TRP A 23 0.56 6.89 -3.94
C TRP A 23 1.91 7.54 -4.17
N ASN A 24 2.07 8.71 -3.56
CA ASN A 24 3.33 9.42 -3.51
C ASN A 24 4.12 9.02 -2.23
N SER A 25 5.27 9.64 -2.01
CA SER A 25 6.11 9.36 -0.86
C SER A 25 5.42 9.67 0.48
N ASP A 26 4.56 10.68 0.56
CA ASP A 26 3.81 11.05 1.76
C ASP A 26 2.79 9.98 2.16
N ASP A 27 2.02 9.46 1.19
CA ASP A 27 1.08 8.36 1.43
C ASP A 27 1.80 7.12 2.00
N ILE A 28 3.02 6.85 1.51
CA ILE A 28 3.87 5.77 2.03
C ILE A 28 4.35 6.06 3.44
N CYS A 29 4.67 7.31 3.77
CA CYS A 29 5.02 7.70 5.13
C CYS A 29 3.85 7.45 6.10
N GLN A 30 2.64 7.82 5.71
CA GLN A 30 1.44 7.56 6.51
C GLN A 30 1.14 6.07 6.67
N LEU A 31 1.37 5.27 5.61
CA LEU A 31 1.28 3.81 5.70
C LEU A 31 2.25 3.25 6.75
N LEU A 32 3.49 3.75 6.78
CA LEU A 32 4.50 3.33 7.75
C LEU A 32 4.08 3.64 9.18
N VAL A 33 3.52 4.84 9.45
CA VAL A 33 2.95 5.18 10.76
C VAL A 33 1.90 4.15 11.18
N GLN A 34 0.98 3.80 10.27
CA GLN A 34 -0.10 2.86 10.58
C GLN A 34 0.36 1.46 10.97
N ILE A 35 1.43 0.97 10.35
CA ILE A 35 1.99 -0.35 10.66
C ILE A 35 3.00 -0.31 11.82
N GLY A 36 3.17 0.85 12.46
CA GLY A 36 4.10 1.04 13.58
C GLY A 36 5.56 1.08 13.16
N LEU A 37 5.82 1.52 11.93
CA LEU A 37 7.15 1.66 11.33
C LEU A 37 7.49 3.12 11.03
N ASP A 38 6.96 4.05 11.80
CA ASP A 38 7.18 5.50 11.66
C ASP A 38 8.67 5.87 11.70
N LYS A 39 9.48 5.14 12.47
CA LYS A 39 10.95 5.28 12.50
C LYS A 39 11.61 5.18 11.11
N TYR A 40 11.00 4.47 10.16
CA TYR A 40 11.54 4.32 8.80
C TYR A 40 11.01 5.36 7.80
N ILE A 41 10.11 6.26 8.21
CA ILE A 41 9.57 7.32 7.35
C ILE A 41 10.68 8.11 6.65
N HIS A 42 11.71 8.48 7.42
CA HIS A 42 12.83 9.25 6.89
C HIS A 42 13.57 8.48 5.78
N GLU A 43 13.87 7.20 6.00
CA GLU A 43 14.53 6.35 5.01
C GLU A 43 13.67 6.21 3.74
N PHE A 44 12.36 5.99 3.86
CA PHE A 44 11.48 5.88 2.69
C PHE A 44 11.33 7.21 1.93
N SER A 45 11.25 8.33 2.66
CA SER A 45 11.15 9.67 2.09
C SER A 45 12.42 10.04 1.31
N VAL A 46 13.60 9.83 1.89
CA VAL A 46 14.89 10.11 1.22
C VAL A 46 15.05 9.24 -0.04
N ASN A 47 14.62 7.97 0.04
CA ASN A 47 14.65 7.05 -1.11
C ASN A 47 13.54 7.33 -2.15
N ASN A 48 12.68 8.33 -1.91
CA ASN A 48 11.54 8.68 -2.77
C ASN A 48 10.75 7.43 -3.16
N VAL A 49 10.36 6.65 -2.15
CA VAL A 49 9.56 5.44 -2.35
C VAL A 49 8.12 5.84 -2.57
N THR A 50 7.66 5.73 -3.80
CA THR A 50 6.26 5.89 -4.19
C THR A 50 5.52 4.56 -4.11
N GLY A 51 4.20 4.58 -4.22
CA GLY A 51 3.35 3.39 -4.22
C GLY A 51 3.81 2.24 -5.13
N PRO A 52 4.08 2.47 -6.42
CA PRO A 52 4.61 1.43 -7.31
C PRO A 52 5.95 0.88 -6.83
N LYS A 53 6.89 1.77 -6.45
CA LYS A 53 8.20 1.39 -5.89
C LYS A 53 8.04 0.56 -4.62
N PHE A 54 7.09 0.91 -3.75
CA PHE A 54 6.78 0.21 -2.51
C PHE A 54 6.33 -1.23 -2.79
N LEU A 55 5.46 -1.42 -3.79
CA LEU A 55 4.99 -2.74 -4.21
C LEU A 55 6.09 -3.59 -4.86
N GLU A 56 7.14 -2.96 -5.37
CA GLU A 56 8.35 -3.58 -5.93
C GLU A 56 9.50 -3.72 -4.92
N LEU A 57 9.28 -3.39 -3.64
CA LEU A 57 10.30 -3.58 -2.61
C LEU A 57 10.55 -5.06 -2.36
N ASP A 58 11.82 -5.43 -2.43
CA ASP A 58 12.31 -6.77 -2.14
C ASP A 58 13.28 -6.74 -0.94
N ASN A 59 13.70 -7.90 -0.46
CA ASN A 59 14.57 -8.03 0.70
C ASN A 59 15.89 -7.25 0.52
N THR A 60 16.44 -7.21 -0.70
CA THR A 60 17.64 -6.43 -1.02
C THR A 60 17.39 -4.93 -0.95
N LYS A 61 16.26 -4.44 -1.49
CA LYS A 61 15.90 -3.01 -1.46
C LYS A 61 15.65 -2.55 -0.02
N LEU A 62 14.93 -3.36 0.77
CA LEU A 62 14.70 -3.08 2.20
C LEU A 62 16.02 -3.00 2.98
N LYS A 63 16.97 -3.91 2.73
CA LYS A 63 18.31 -3.86 3.35
C LYS A 63 19.10 -2.61 2.94
N ASN A 64 19.07 -2.24 1.65
CA ASN A 64 19.76 -1.05 1.15
C ASN A 64 19.19 0.24 1.73
N MET A 65 17.91 0.26 2.08
CA MET A 65 17.26 1.42 2.69
C MET A 65 17.60 1.59 4.18
N GLY A 66 18.23 0.60 4.84
CA GLY A 66 18.55 0.64 6.28
C GLY A 66 17.73 -0.33 7.13
N ILE A 67 16.77 -1.05 6.53
CA ILE A 67 15.84 -1.93 7.24
C ILE A 67 16.49 -3.32 7.41
N GLN A 68 17.41 -3.41 8.36
CA GLN A 68 18.12 -4.65 8.67
C GLN A 68 17.29 -5.59 9.56
N ASN A 69 16.33 -5.05 10.31
CA ASN A 69 15.52 -5.83 11.24
C ASN A 69 14.62 -6.83 10.50
N HIS A 70 14.63 -8.09 10.91
CA HIS A 70 13.86 -9.14 10.24
C HIS A 70 12.36 -8.99 10.48
N SER A 71 11.96 -8.63 11.71
CA SER A 71 10.56 -8.41 12.08
C SER A 71 9.93 -7.30 11.24
N ASP A 72 10.61 -6.17 11.10
CA ASP A 72 10.11 -5.01 10.35
C ASP A 72 9.98 -5.33 8.85
N ARG A 73 10.97 -6.02 8.26
CA ARG A 73 10.88 -6.53 6.89
C ARG A 73 9.68 -7.46 6.68
N SER A 74 9.36 -8.30 7.66
CA SER A 74 8.18 -9.18 7.60
C SER A 74 6.87 -8.40 7.59
N ILE A 75 6.76 -7.35 8.39
CA ILE A 75 5.58 -6.47 8.45
C ILE A 75 5.37 -5.76 7.10
N ILE A 76 6.44 -5.17 6.54
CA ILE A 76 6.38 -4.49 5.23
C ILE A 76 5.98 -5.47 4.12
N LYS A 77 6.60 -6.64 4.07
CA LYS A 77 6.24 -7.69 3.11
C LYS A 77 4.78 -8.13 3.22
N LYS A 78 4.28 -8.32 4.45
CA LYS A 78 2.87 -8.63 4.68
C LYS A 78 1.98 -7.51 4.14
N LYS A 79 2.32 -6.26 4.40
CA LYS A 79 1.54 -5.11 3.91
C LYS A 79 1.55 -5.03 2.38
N ILE A 80 2.70 -5.18 1.72
CA ILE A 80 2.80 -5.25 0.25
C ILE A 80 1.90 -6.37 -0.30
N LYS A 81 1.94 -7.56 0.31
CA LYS A 81 1.10 -8.69 -0.12
C LYS A 81 -0.39 -8.40 0.02
N THR A 82 -0.81 -7.80 1.14
CA THR A 82 -2.20 -7.40 1.37
C THR A 82 -2.67 -6.41 0.31
N ILE A 83 -1.88 -5.37 0.04
CA ILE A 83 -2.21 -4.36 -0.97
C ILE A 83 -2.30 -4.98 -2.36
N LYS A 84 -1.33 -5.81 -2.77
CA LYS A 84 -1.36 -6.49 -4.08
C LYS A 84 -2.61 -7.34 -4.25
N SER A 85 -2.98 -8.11 -3.22
CA SER A 85 -4.21 -8.91 -3.23
C SER A 85 -5.46 -8.05 -3.38
N ARG A 86 -5.47 -6.86 -2.78
CA ARG A 86 -6.60 -5.92 -2.88
C ARG A 86 -6.67 -5.27 -4.27
N ILE A 87 -5.53 -4.87 -4.84
CA ILE A 87 -5.42 -4.40 -6.23
C ILE A 87 -5.98 -5.44 -7.21
N GLU A 88 -5.57 -6.71 -7.10
CA GLU A 88 -6.09 -7.78 -7.96
C GLU A 88 -7.60 -7.96 -7.82
N ARG A 89 -8.12 -7.89 -6.59
CA ARG A 89 -9.55 -8.01 -6.32
C ARG A 89 -10.33 -6.87 -6.99
N GLU A 90 -9.85 -5.63 -6.89
CA GLU A 90 -10.48 -4.48 -7.54
C GLU A 90 -10.36 -4.51 -9.07
N ARG A 91 -9.21 -4.89 -9.63
CA ARG A 91 -9.06 -5.07 -11.09
C ARG A 91 -10.09 -6.05 -11.63
N LYS A 92 -10.30 -7.18 -10.94
CA LYS A 92 -11.26 -8.20 -11.34
C LYS A 92 -12.72 -7.70 -11.28
N ILE A 93 -13.04 -6.82 -10.34
CA ILE A 93 -14.37 -6.17 -10.25
C ILE A 93 -14.54 -5.18 -11.41
N LEU A 94 -13.55 -4.29 -11.64
CA LEU A 94 -13.58 -3.31 -12.73
C LEU A 94 -13.66 -3.96 -14.12
N GLU A 95 -12.95 -5.08 -14.35
CA GLU A 95 -13.04 -5.82 -15.61
C GLU A 95 -14.44 -6.43 -15.84
N LYS A 96 -15.10 -6.91 -14.78
CA LYS A 96 -16.48 -7.38 -14.86
C LYS A 96 -17.47 -6.24 -15.16
N GLU A 97 -17.29 -5.08 -14.53
CA GLU A 97 -18.14 -3.91 -14.76
C GLU A 97 -17.92 -3.26 -16.13
N SER A 98 -16.69 -3.27 -16.65
CA SER A 98 -16.37 -2.77 -18.00
C SER A 98 -17.08 -3.58 -19.09
N ARG A 99 -17.16 -4.91 -18.93
CA ARG A 99 -17.92 -5.78 -19.85
C ARG A 99 -19.43 -5.51 -19.82
N ALA A 100 -19.99 -5.26 -18.64
CA ALA A 100 -21.43 -4.97 -18.49
C ALA A 100 -21.82 -3.64 -19.15
N ARG A 101 -20.99 -2.59 -19.02
CA ARG A 101 -21.27 -1.28 -19.62
C ARG A 101 -21.19 -1.27 -21.16
N THR A 102 -20.31 -2.07 -21.75
CA THR A 102 -20.19 -2.12 -23.21
C THR A 102 -21.38 -2.84 -23.86
N MET A 103 -21.96 -3.84 -23.20
CA MET A 103 -23.15 -4.55 -23.69
C MET A 103 -24.43 -3.69 -23.69
N ASN A 104 -24.58 -2.77 -22.73
CA ASN A 104 -25.78 -1.93 -22.60
C ASN A 104 -25.75 -0.65 -23.46
N MET A 105 -24.66 -0.38 -24.19
CA MET A 105 -24.56 0.73 -25.15
C MET A 105 -24.81 0.31 -26.61
N ILE A 106 -24.98 -0.99 -26.87
CA ILE A 106 -25.16 -1.56 -28.23
C ILE A 106 -26.53 -2.27 -28.34
N SER A 107 -27.43 -2.10 -27.37
CA SER A 107 -28.82 -2.63 -27.41
C SER A 107 -29.83 -1.51 -27.59
#